data_AF-A0A5D4K871-F1
#
_entry.id   AF-A0A5D4K871-F1
#
_cell.length_a   1.000
_cell.length_b   1.000
_cell.length_c   1.000
_cell.angle_alpha   90.00
_cell.angle_beta   90.00
_cell.angle_gamma   90.00
#
_symmetry.space_group_name_H-M   'P 1'
#
loop_
_entity.id
_entity.type
_entity.pdbx_description
1 polymer ?
#
loop_
_entity_poly.entity_id
_entity_poly.type
_entity_poly.pdbx_seq_one_letter_code
_entity_poly.pdbx_strand_id
1 'polypeptide(L)'
;MKTGTLRQVLLITDGCSNQGEDPVAMAALAKEQGITVNVIGVMENDSIDERGMEEIEGIAMSGGGVSQIVYAQQLSQTVQMVTRKAMTQTLQGVVNKELKQILGKNTSMEELPPEQRGEVMEVVDELGESADLEVLILVDTSASMKHKLPTVKEALLDLSLSMNARMGDNMFSVFVFPGKRKDVEKLLDWTPKLESLTSVFSKLSSGGITPTGPAISEAISSFKKKRSLRGLLSRDDEQYLEETI
;
A
#
# COMPACT_ATOMS: atom_id res chain seq x y z
N MET A 1 -17.43 -13.03 -11.70
CA MET A 1 -16.57 -12.03 -12.37
C MET A 1 -15.22 -12.07 -11.68
N LYS A 2 -14.08 -12.00 -12.38
CA LYS A 2 -12.78 -11.86 -11.70
C LYS A 2 -12.74 -10.45 -11.10
N THR A 3 -12.93 -10.34 -9.79
CA THR A 3 -12.77 -9.09 -9.06
C THR A 3 -11.32 -8.61 -9.24
N GLY A 4 -11.15 -7.31 -9.52
CA GLY A 4 -9.81 -6.74 -9.73
C GLY A 4 -8.95 -6.86 -8.47
N THR A 5 -7.63 -6.88 -8.62
CA THR A 5 -6.70 -6.84 -7.48
C THR A 5 -6.18 -5.43 -7.28
N LEU A 6 -6.48 -4.82 -6.14
CA LEU A 6 -5.92 -3.55 -5.70
C LEU A 6 -4.52 -3.77 -5.13
N ARG A 7 -3.57 -2.91 -5.51
CA ARG A 7 -2.18 -2.99 -5.07
C ARG A 7 -1.77 -1.70 -4.39
N GLN A 8 -1.23 -1.82 -3.19
CA GLN A 8 -0.83 -0.67 -2.40
C GLN A 8 0.53 -0.88 -1.76
N VAL A 9 1.35 0.16 -1.77
CA VAL A 9 2.46 0.32 -0.85
C VAL A 9 1.99 1.18 0.32
N LEU A 10 2.22 0.72 1.54
CA LEU A 10 2.01 1.52 2.74
C LEU A 10 3.37 1.84 3.36
N LEU A 11 3.84 3.07 3.18
CA LEU A 11 5.06 3.59 3.75
C LEU A 11 4.79 4.16 5.14
N ILE A 12 5.50 3.68 6.15
CA ILE A 12 5.45 4.20 7.52
C ILE A 12 6.84 4.73 7.86
N THR A 13 6.95 6.04 8.07
CA THR A 13 8.23 6.72 8.34
C THR A 13 8.03 7.88 9.31
N ASP A 14 9.10 8.37 9.90
CA ASP A 14 9.10 9.54 10.77
C ASP A 14 10.08 10.65 10.33
N GLY A 15 10.68 10.54 9.15
CA GLY A 15 11.68 11.49 8.68
C GLY A 15 11.81 11.56 7.16
N CYS A 16 12.71 12.43 6.71
CA CYS A 16 13.07 12.58 5.30
C CYS A 16 14.01 11.46 4.85
N SER A 17 13.89 11.08 3.59
CA SER A 17 14.92 10.34 2.88
C SER A 17 16.24 11.12 2.89
N ASN A 18 17.35 10.40 3.07
CA ASN A 18 18.68 11.02 3.10
C ASN A 18 19.72 10.24 2.30
N GLN A 19 19.29 9.19 1.59
CA GLN A 19 20.16 8.34 0.79
C GLN A 19 19.38 7.65 -0.35
N GLY A 20 20.04 7.51 -1.50
CA GLY A 20 19.54 6.72 -2.62
C GLY A 20 18.76 7.53 -3.65
N GLU A 21 17.89 6.84 -4.38
CA GLU A 21 17.02 7.42 -5.40
C GLU A 21 15.96 8.36 -4.80
N ASP A 22 15.44 9.28 -5.62
CA ASP A 22 14.34 10.16 -5.22
C ASP A 22 13.05 9.35 -4.95
N PRO A 23 12.51 9.37 -3.71
CA PRO A 23 11.31 8.62 -3.37
C PRO A 23 10.06 9.10 -4.11
N VAL A 24 9.99 10.38 -4.47
CA VAL A 24 8.85 10.95 -5.22
C VAL A 24 8.81 10.38 -6.63
N ALA A 25 9.96 10.32 -7.30
CA ALA A 25 10.09 9.70 -8.61
C ALA A 25 9.75 8.20 -8.58
N MET A 26 10.18 7.48 -7.54
CA MET A 26 9.84 6.05 -7.38
C MET A 26 8.35 5.83 -7.12
N ALA A 27 7.70 6.73 -6.37
CA ALA A 27 6.26 6.68 -6.16
C ALA A 27 5.48 6.91 -7.47
N ALA A 28 5.91 7.86 -8.30
CA ALA A 28 5.32 8.06 -9.63
C ALA A 28 5.44 6.80 -10.49
N LEU A 29 6.61 6.14 -10.49
CA LEU A 29 6.82 4.87 -11.19
C LEU A 29 5.92 3.75 -10.66
N ALA A 30 5.67 3.68 -9.35
CA ALA A 30 4.74 2.73 -8.77
C ALA A 30 3.31 2.94 -9.31
N LYS A 31 2.86 4.20 -9.34
CA LYS A 31 1.54 4.57 -9.86
C LYS A 31 1.36 4.19 -11.32
N GLU A 32 2.36 4.43 -12.17
CA GLU A 32 2.34 4.00 -13.58
C GLU A 32 2.16 2.49 -13.74
N GLN A 33 2.58 1.70 -12.75
CA GLN A 33 2.43 0.25 -12.74
C GLN A 33 1.16 -0.23 -12.03
N GLY A 34 0.25 0.69 -11.69
CA GLY A 34 -1.01 0.38 -11.01
C GLY A 34 -0.84 0.02 -9.54
N ILE A 35 0.19 0.56 -8.89
CA ILE A 35 0.45 0.41 -7.45
C ILE A 35 0.29 1.78 -6.79
N THR A 36 -0.67 1.90 -5.88
CA THR A 36 -0.91 3.13 -5.12
C THR A 36 0.09 3.24 -3.98
N VAL A 37 0.74 4.39 -3.77
CA VAL A 37 1.67 4.58 -2.64
C VAL A 37 1.04 5.51 -1.60
N ASN A 38 0.81 4.96 -0.41
CA ASN A 38 0.31 5.67 0.76
C ASN A 38 1.44 5.93 1.73
N VAL A 39 1.40 7.04 2.45
CA VAL A 39 2.46 7.42 3.39
C VAL A 39 1.88 7.83 4.74
N ILE A 40 2.40 7.27 5.81
CA ILE A 40 2.03 7.64 7.18
C ILE A 40 3.28 8.14 7.90
N GLY A 41 3.24 9.42 8.25
CA GLY A 41 4.23 10.08 9.10
C GLY A 41 3.91 9.81 10.57
N VAL A 42 4.85 9.25 11.34
CA VAL A 42 4.64 8.91 12.76
C VAL A 42 5.38 9.88 13.69
N MET A 43 4.61 10.63 14.48
CA MET A 43 5.09 11.53 15.52
C MET A 43 5.05 10.87 16.90
N GLU A 44 5.96 11.25 17.79
CA GLU A 44 5.96 10.79 19.19
C GLU A 44 5.86 11.98 20.15
N ASN A 45 6.82 12.92 20.14
CA ASN A 45 6.78 14.15 20.96
C ASN A 45 7.38 15.40 20.28
N ASP A 46 7.96 15.24 19.09
CA ASP A 46 8.58 16.31 18.29
C ASP A 46 7.77 16.56 17.00
N SER A 47 7.95 17.74 16.41
CA SER A 47 7.43 18.08 15.09
C SER A 47 8.22 17.37 13.99
N ILE A 48 7.54 16.84 12.97
CA ILE A 48 8.16 16.55 11.68
C ILE A 48 8.62 17.89 11.09
N ASP A 49 9.85 17.97 10.57
CA ASP A 49 10.32 19.19 9.92
C ASP A 49 9.54 19.46 8.63
N GLU A 50 9.50 20.72 8.17
CA GLU A 50 8.73 21.09 6.96
C GLU A 50 9.13 20.25 5.75
N ARG A 51 10.43 19.92 5.63
CA ARG A 51 10.94 19.07 4.56
C ARG A 51 10.39 17.64 4.62
N GLY A 52 10.26 17.07 5.82
CA GLY A 52 9.67 15.75 5.99
C GLY A 52 8.20 15.73 5.64
N MET A 53 7.47 16.80 5.96
CA MET A 53 6.07 16.95 5.57
C MET A 53 5.92 17.04 4.04
N GLU A 54 6.73 17.88 3.39
CA GLU A 54 6.73 18.03 1.93
C GLU A 54 7.09 16.71 1.22
N GLU A 55 8.06 15.96 1.72
CA GLU A 55 8.43 14.67 1.13
C GLU A 55 7.30 13.64 1.29
N ILE A 56 6.71 13.53 2.49
CA ILE A 56 5.58 12.63 2.77
C ILE A 56 4.40 12.91 1.83
N GLU A 57 4.04 14.18 1.68
CA GLU A 57 2.95 14.61 0.79
C GLU A 57 3.32 14.38 -0.68
N GLY A 58 4.54 14.73 -1.08
CA GLY A 58 5.04 14.56 -2.45
C GLY A 58 5.05 13.11 -2.91
N ILE A 59 5.48 12.18 -2.04
CA ILE A 59 5.46 10.74 -2.31
C ILE A 59 4.02 10.26 -2.50
N ALA A 60 3.12 10.55 -1.56
CA ALA A 60 1.74 10.08 -1.64
C ALA A 60 1.01 10.64 -2.88
N MET A 61 1.15 11.94 -3.14
CA MET A 61 0.54 12.60 -4.29
C MET A 61 1.03 12.00 -5.62
N SER A 62 2.35 11.82 -5.76
CA SER A 62 2.96 11.24 -6.96
C SER A 62 2.59 9.76 -7.13
N GLY A 63 2.48 9.03 -6.01
CA GLY A 63 2.00 7.65 -5.94
C GLY A 63 0.50 7.48 -6.09
N GLY A 64 -0.28 8.57 -6.17
CA GLY A 64 -1.74 8.54 -6.29
C GLY A 64 -2.46 8.00 -5.04
N GLY A 65 -1.80 8.04 -3.88
CA GLY A 65 -2.34 7.59 -2.61
C GLY A 65 -2.62 8.73 -1.64
N VAL A 66 -2.66 8.38 -0.36
CA VAL A 66 -2.97 9.30 0.74
C VAL A 66 -1.78 9.43 1.67
N SER A 67 -1.47 10.66 2.07
CA SER A 67 -0.55 10.97 3.17
C SER A 67 -1.33 11.31 4.44
N GLN A 68 -0.83 10.90 5.60
CA GLN A 68 -1.34 11.35 6.90
C GLN A 68 -0.21 11.42 7.93
N ILE A 69 -0.13 12.51 8.68
CA ILE A 69 0.79 12.65 9.82
C ILE A 69 0.01 12.45 11.10
N VAL A 70 0.46 11.53 11.96
CA VAL A 70 -0.26 11.13 13.18
C VAL A 70 0.68 10.86 14.33
N TYR A 71 0.16 11.01 15.54
CA TYR A 71 0.84 10.52 16.73
C TYR A 71 0.78 8.99 16.79
N ALA A 72 1.82 8.36 17.33
CA ALA A 72 1.93 6.91 17.45
C ALA A 72 0.65 6.28 18.04
N GLN A 73 0.04 6.91 19.05
CA GLN A 73 -1.17 6.41 19.72
C GLN A 73 -2.39 6.27 18.78
N GLN A 74 -2.43 7.02 17.68
CA GLN A 74 -3.52 6.98 16.70
C GLN A 74 -3.21 6.11 15.48
N LEU A 75 -2.00 5.55 15.40
CA LEU A 75 -1.46 4.89 14.22
C LEU A 75 -2.34 3.74 13.71
N SER A 76 -2.88 2.89 14.61
CA SER A 76 -3.72 1.74 14.22
C SER A 76 -4.96 2.18 13.42
N GLN A 77 -5.68 3.19 13.92
CA GLN A 77 -6.87 3.73 13.22
C GLN A 77 -6.48 4.38 11.89
N THR A 78 -5.37 5.10 11.88
CA THR A 78 -4.88 5.79 10.68
C THR A 78 -4.46 4.83 9.58
N VAL A 79 -3.73 3.78 9.92
CA VAL A 79 -3.30 2.75 8.96
C VAL A 79 -4.50 2.13 8.25
N GLN A 80 -5.55 1.78 8.99
CA GLN A 80 -6.78 1.24 8.43
C GLN A 80 -7.51 2.26 7.56
N MET A 81 -7.65 3.50 8.05
CA MET A 81 -8.33 4.58 7.33
C MET A 81 -7.63 4.91 6.02
N VAL A 82 -6.30 5.08 6.04
CA VAL A 82 -5.49 5.40 4.86
C VAL A 82 -5.60 4.29 3.82
N THR A 83 -5.49 3.03 4.23
CA THR A 83 -5.60 1.87 3.33
C THR A 83 -6.97 1.84 2.64
N ARG A 84 -8.07 1.94 3.41
CA ARG A 84 -9.45 1.94 2.88
C ARG A 84 -9.70 3.14 1.97
N LYS A 85 -9.29 4.34 2.39
CA LYS A 85 -9.46 5.57 1.60
C LYS A 85 -8.73 5.47 0.25
N ALA A 86 -7.51 4.95 0.25
CA ALA A 86 -6.76 4.73 -0.98
C ALA A 86 -7.40 3.67 -1.89
N MET A 87 -8.02 2.64 -1.32
CA MET A 87 -8.80 1.66 -2.10
C MET A 87 -9.98 2.33 -2.79
N THR A 88 -10.80 3.08 -2.02
CA THR A 88 -11.95 3.82 -2.56
C THR A 88 -11.51 4.78 -3.67
N GLN A 89 -10.45 5.56 -3.47
CA GLN A 89 -9.91 6.47 -4.49
C GLN A 89 -9.45 5.74 -5.76
N THR A 90 -8.79 4.59 -5.60
CA THR A 90 -8.33 3.77 -6.73
C THR A 90 -9.53 3.24 -7.52
N LEU A 91 -10.56 2.73 -6.84
CA LEU A 91 -11.78 2.21 -7.46
C LEU A 91 -12.60 3.31 -8.12
N GLN A 92 -12.76 4.47 -7.48
CA GLN A 92 -13.39 5.65 -8.09
C GLN A 92 -12.66 6.05 -9.38
N GLY A 93 -11.33 6.04 -9.38
CA GLY A 93 -10.53 6.31 -10.57
C GLY A 93 -10.80 5.33 -11.71
N VAL A 94 -10.89 4.03 -11.41
CA VAL A 94 -11.22 2.99 -12.39
C VAL A 94 -12.65 3.16 -12.91
N VAL A 95 -13.64 3.29 -12.03
CA VAL A 95 -15.05 3.44 -12.41
C VAL A 95 -15.28 4.71 -13.22
N ASN A 96 -14.68 5.84 -12.84
CA ASN A 96 -14.74 7.08 -13.60
C ASN A 96 -14.12 6.94 -15.00
N LYS A 97 -13.07 6.13 -15.16
CA LYS A 97 -12.48 5.83 -16.46
C LYS A 97 -13.41 4.98 -17.33
N GLU A 98 -14.12 4.01 -16.75
CA GLU A 98 -15.12 3.21 -17.45
C GLU A 98 -16.34 4.04 -17.85
N LEU A 99 -16.84 4.90 -16.95
CA LEU A 99 -17.93 5.83 -17.25
C LEU A 99 -17.59 6.75 -18.43
N LYS A 100 -16.38 7.32 -18.48
CA LYS A 100 -15.92 8.15 -19.60
C LYS A 100 -15.84 7.40 -20.93
N GLN A 101 -15.59 6.09 -20.90
CA GLN A 101 -15.57 5.27 -22.12
C GLN A 101 -17.00 5.01 -22.64
N ILE A 102 -17.97 4.84 -21.74
CA ILE A 102 -19.37 4.56 -22.10
C ILE A 102 -20.14 5.84 -22.45
N LEU A 103 -20.05 6.88 -21.63
CA LEU A 103 -20.84 8.12 -21.72
C LEU A 103 -20.15 9.25 -22.49
N GLY A 104 -18.85 9.08 -22.80
CA GLY A 104 -18.04 10.07 -23.51
C GLY A 104 -17.13 10.89 -22.60
N LYS A 105 -16.13 11.55 -23.22
CA LYS A 105 -15.00 12.20 -22.51
C LYS A 105 -15.38 13.35 -21.56
N ASN A 106 -16.59 13.90 -21.71
CA ASN A 106 -17.07 15.08 -20.99
C ASN A 106 -18.06 14.72 -19.86
N THR A 107 -18.05 13.47 -19.39
CA THR A 107 -18.87 13.07 -18.24
C THR A 107 -17.96 12.46 -17.20
N SER A 108 -17.74 13.21 -16.11
CA SER A 108 -17.11 12.70 -14.91
C SER A 108 -18.14 12.34 -13.85
N MET A 109 -17.75 11.52 -12.88
CA MET A 109 -18.61 11.18 -11.75
C MET A 109 -19.14 12.42 -11.00
N GLU A 110 -18.33 13.48 -10.91
CA GLU A 110 -18.69 14.74 -10.27
C GLU A 110 -19.77 15.50 -11.04
N GLU A 111 -19.90 15.28 -12.35
CA GLU A 111 -20.88 15.90 -13.23
C GLU A 111 -22.21 15.12 -13.26
N LEU A 112 -22.24 13.89 -12.72
CA LEU A 112 -23.46 13.10 -12.63
C LEU A 112 -24.48 13.73 -11.67
N PRO A 113 -25.79 13.62 -11.97
CA PRO A 113 -26.86 13.94 -11.03
C PRO A 113 -26.69 13.18 -9.70
N PRO A 114 -27.16 13.74 -8.56
CA PRO A 114 -26.98 13.12 -7.23
C PRO A 114 -27.43 11.65 -7.14
N GLU A 115 -28.55 11.30 -7.77
CA GLU A 115 -29.08 9.92 -7.78
C GLU A 115 -28.11 8.95 -8.46
N GLN A 116 -27.68 9.27 -9.69
CA GLN A 116 -26.72 8.45 -10.45
C GLN A 116 -25.35 8.40 -9.78
N ARG A 117 -24.91 9.50 -9.15
CA ARG A 117 -23.67 9.51 -8.37
C ARG A 117 -23.78 8.55 -7.18
N GLY A 118 -24.96 8.45 -6.55
CA GLY A 118 -25.25 7.50 -5.49
C GLY A 118 -25.10 6.05 -5.96
N GLU A 119 -25.68 5.69 -7.11
CA GLU A 119 -25.54 4.36 -7.71
C GLU A 119 -24.07 4.00 -7.99
N VAL A 120 -23.29 4.96 -8.51
CA VAL A 120 -21.86 4.75 -8.75
C VAL A 120 -21.09 4.52 -7.45
N MET A 121 -21.44 5.21 -6.36
CA MET A 121 -20.81 4.98 -5.04
C MET A 121 -21.15 3.62 -4.46
N GLU A 122 -22.38 3.13 -4.63
CA GLU A 122 -22.75 1.78 -4.21
C GLU A 122 -21.89 0.72 -4.92
N VAL A 123 -21.67 0.88 -6.23
CA VAL A 123 -20.77 -0.01 -7.00
C VAL A 123 -19.33 0.08 -6.50
N VAL A 124 -18.83 1.29 -6.21
CA VAL A 124 -17.48 1.46 -5.65
C VAL A 124 -17.35 0.78 -4.29
N ASP A 125 -18.36 0.88 -3.43
CA ASP A 125 -18.35 0.25 -2.11
C ASP A 125 -18.40 -1.28 -2.21
N GLU A 126 -19.23 -1.83 -3.10
CA GLU A 126 -19.28 -3.28 -3.36
C GLU A 126 -17.95 -3.82 -3.92
N LEU A 127 -17.35 -3.10 -4.86
CA LEU A 127 -16.00 -3.41 -5.35
C LEU A 127 -14.96 -3.27 -4.23
N GLY A 128 -15.13 -2.28 -3.36
CA GLY A 128 -14.29 -2.05 -2.18
C GLY A 128 -14.34 -3.21 -1.20
N GLU A 129 -15.45 -3.94 -1.13
CA GLU A 129 -15.60 -5.11 -0.26
C GLU A 129 -15.11 -6.41 -0.91
N SER A 130 -15.35 -6.58 -2.22
CA SER A 130 -15.11 -7.83 -2.95
C SER A 130 -13.77 -7.92 -3.70
N ALA A 131 -13.07 -6.80 -3.93
CA ALA A 131 -11.79 -6.80 -4.63
C ALA A 131 -10.66 -7.44 -3.80
N ASP A 132 -9.80 -8.21 -4.45
CA ASP A 132 -8.57 -8.69 -3.82
C ASP A 132 -7.67 -7.50 -3.48
N LEU A 133 -6.93 -7.59 -2.38
CA LEU A 133 -6.02 -6.55 -1.91
C LEU A 133 -4.62 -7.10 -1.66
N GLU A 134 -3.62 -6.48 -2.27
CA GLU A 134 -2.21 -6.74 -2.00
C GLU A 134 -1.56 -5.49 -1.40
N VAL A 135 -1.16 -5.56 -0.13
CA VAL A 135 -0.50 -4.45 0.57
C VAL A 135 0.94 -4.83 0.91
N LEU A 136 1.89 -4.07 0.38
CA LEU A 136 3.29 -4.15 0.80
C LEU A 136 3.59 -3.01 1.77
N ILE A 137 3.85 -3.35 3.02
CA ILE A 137 4.19 -2.38 4.06
C ILE A 137 5.71 -2.17 4.08
N LEU A 138 6.12 -0.92 3.93
CA LEU A 138 7.48 -0.46 4.12
C LEU A 138 7.56 0.23 5.48
N VAL A 139 8.34 -0.34 6.40
CA VAL A 139 8.52 0.24 7.74
C VAL A 139 9.92 0.81 7.88
N ASP A 140 9.98 2.10 8.18
CA ASP A 140 11.21 2.76 8.56
C ASP A 140 11.70 2.24 9.93
N THR A 141 12.98 1.91 9.99
CA THR A 141 13.68 1.40 11.17
C THR A 141 14.91 2.25 11.50
N SER A 142 14.92 3.50 11.03
CA SER A 142 15.89 4.50 11.45
C SER A 142 15.90 4.68 12.99
N ALA A 143 16.95 5.31 13.50
CA ALA A 143 17.15 5.49 14.95
C ALA A 143 15.94 6.12 15.67
N SER A 144 15.25 7.06 15.03
CA SER A 144 14.07 7.75 15.55
C SER A 144 12.83 6.84 15.65
N MET A 145 12.75 5.79 14.83
CA MET A 145 11.63 4.86 14.84
C MET A 145 11.65 3.84 15.98
N LYS A 146 12.78 3.67 16.67
CA LYS A 146 13.00 2.60 17.65
C LYS A 146 11.90 2.49 18.72
N HIS A 147 11.40 3.63 19.22
CA HIS A 147 10.35 3.67 20.24
C HIS A 147 8.94 3.56 19.66
N LYS A 148 8.77 3.82 18.36
CA LYS A 148 7.50 3.77 17.61
C LYS A 148 7.19 2.37 17.07
N LEU A 149 8.22 1.54 16.84
CA LEU A 149 8.09 0.19 16.25
C LEU A 149 7.11 -0.74 16.98
N PRO A 150 7.01 -0.78 18.32
CA PRO A 150 6.00 -1.59 18.99
C PRO A 150 4.58 -1.18 18.58
N THR A 151 4.32 0.13 18.49
CA THR A 151 3.01 0.66 18.08
C THR A 151 2.73 0.41 16.60
N VAL A 152 3.75 0.50 15.74
CA VAL A 152 3.64 0.11 14.32
C VAL A 152 3.24 -1.36 14.20
N LYS A 153 3.88 -2.24 14.96
CA LYS A 153 3.56 -3.67 14.96
C LYS A 153 2.10 -3.92 15.31
N GLU A 154 1.60 -3.33 16.41
CA GLU A 154 0.19 -3.51 16.81
C GLU A 154 -0.77 -2.95 15.75
N ALA A 155 -0.46 -1.77 15.17
CA ALA A 155 -1.24 -1.20 14.08
C ALA A 155 -1.32 -2.11 12.83
N LEU A 156 -0.24 -2.83 12.50
CA LEU A 156 -0.23 -3.78 11.38
C LEU A 156 -1.04 -5.04 11.69
N LEU A 157 -1.02 -5.53 12.93
CA LEU A 157 -1.87 -6.66 13.33
C LEU A 157 -3.36 -6.27 13.21
N ASP A 158 -3.73 -5.10 13.72
CA ASP A 158 -5.09 -4.57 13.60
C ASP A 158 -5.51 -4.35 12.14
N LEU A 159 -4.60 -3.87 11.29
CA LEU A 159 -4.84 -3.74 9.85
C LEU A 159 -5.17 -5.10 9.22
N SER A 160 -4.36 -6.12 9.50
CA SER A 160 -4.58 -7.47 8.95
C SER A 160 -5.95 -8.01 9.36
N LEU A 161 -6.36 -7.82 10.61
CA LEU A 161 -7.68 -8.22 11.09
C LEU A 161 -8.81 -7.44 10.38
N SER A 162 -8.69 -6.11 10.28
CA SER A 162 -9.69 -5.24 9.64
C SER A 162 -9.86 -5.53 8.15
N MET A 163 -8.77 -5.81 7.45
CA MET A 163 -8.80 -6.13 6.02
C MET A 163 -9.31 -7.55 5.76
N ASN A 164 -8.92 -8.53 6.58
CA ASN A 164 -9.42 -9.91 6.48
C ASN A 164 -10.90 -10.07 6.86
N ALA A 165 -11.54 -9.04 7.42
CA ALA A 165 -12.98 -9.00 7.58
C ALA A 165 -13.72 -8.77 6.26
N ARG A 166 -13.00 -8.34 5.20
CA ARG A 166 -13.57 -8.12 3.88
C ARG A 166 -13.82 -9.44 3.14
N MET A 167 -14.73 -9.44 2.17
CA MET A 167 -14.99 -10.59 1.30
C MET A 167 -13.82 -10.95 0.37
N GLY A 168 -13.12 -9.95 -0.18
CA GLY A 168 -11.98 -10.17 -1.09
C GLY A 168 -10.73 -10.71 -0.39
N ASP A 169 -9.90 -11.45 -1.12
CA ASP A 169 -8.66 -12.02 -0.56
C ASP A 169 -7.65 -10.91 -0.25
N ASN A 170 -7.01 -10.95 0.92
CA ASN A 170 -6.01 -9.98 1.32
C ASN A 170 -4.64 -10.64 1.48
N MET A 171 -3.61 -10.01 0.92
CA MET A 171 -2.22 -10.48 1.02
C MET A 171 -1.33 -9.32 1.46
N PHE A 172 -0.52 -9.58 2.48
CA PHE A 172 0.39 -8.61 3.07
C PHE A 172 1.84 -9.06 2.91
N SER A 173 2.74 -8.12 2.71
CA SER A 173 4.18 -8.34 2.82
C SER A 173 4.79 -7.18 3.59
N VAL A 174 5.82 -7.43 4.41
CA VAL A 174 6.44 -6.40 5.24
C VAL A 174 7.92 -6.35 5.00
N PHE A 175 8.41 -5.22 4.52
CA PHE A 175 9.83 -4.93 4.39
C PHE A 175 10.20 -3.81 5.36
N VAL A 176 11.46 -3.81 5.78
CA VAL A 176 12.05 -2.73 6.56
C VAL A 176 13.18 -2.07 5.82
N PHE A 177 13.38 -0.79 6.11
CA PHE A 177 14.53 -0.03 5.64
C PHE A 177 14.99 0.90 6.80
N PRO A 178 16.30 1.09 6.99
CA PRO A 178 17.38 0.38 6.32
C PRO A 178 17.45 -1.10 6.75
N GLY A 179 17.87 -1.98 5.84
CA GLY A 179 18.17 -3.37 6.16
C GLY A 179 19.55 -3.55 6.82
N LYS A 180 19.82 -4.73 7.40
CA LYS A 180 21.11 -4.99 8.08
C LYS A 180 22.35 -4.95 7.18
N ARG A 181 22.20 -5.32 5.91
CA ARG A 181 23.30 -5.45 4.92
C ARG A 181 22.97 -4.85 3.56
N LYS A 182 21.76 -4.32 3.39
CA LYS A 182 21.19 -3.80 2.16
C LYS A 182 20.26 -2.65 2.53
N ASP A 183 19.91 -1.82 1.56
CA ASP A 183 18.98 -0.71 1.79
C ASP A 183 17.61 -1.18 2.29
N VAL A 184 17.18 -2.38 1.87
CA VAL A 184 15.86 -2.94 2.20
C VAL A 184 16.00 -4.41 2.62
N GLU A 185 15.27 -4.81 3.65
CA GLU A 185 15.20 -6.18 4.14
C GLU A 185 13.75 -6.67 4.18
N LYS A 186 13.44 -7.76 3.49
CA LYS A 186 12.13 -8.41 3.55
C LYS A 186 12.01 -9.17 4.88
N LEU A 187 11.11 -8.73 5.75
CA LEU A 187 10.80 -9.43 7.00
C LEU A 187 9.78 -10.55 6.80
N LEU A 188 8.79 -10.29 5.94
CA LEU A 188 7.67 -11.20 5.72
C LEU A 188 7.29 -11.22 4.25
N ASP A 189 7.28 -12.42 3.67
CA ASP A 189 6.76 -12.63 2.32
C ASP A 189 5.23 -12.58 2.30
N TRP A 190 4.66 -12.51 1.09
CA TRP A 190 3.22 -12.44 0.87
C TRP A 190 2.44 -13.49 1.68
N THR A 191 1.60 -13.05 2.61
CA THR A 191 0.78 -13.89 3.48
C THR A 191 -0.57 -13.21 3.77
N PRO A 192 -1.66 -13.96 3.96
CA PRO A 192 -2.93 -13.37 4.40
C PRO A 192 -2.92 -12.96 5.88
N LYS A 193 -1.94 -13.41 6.68
CA LYS A 193 -1.89 -13.18 8.13
C LYS A 193 -0.58 -12.55 8.58
N LEU A 194 -0.66 -11.44 9.31
CA LEU A 194 0.50 -10.72 9.87
C LEU A 194 0.91 -11.18 11.29
N GLU A 195 0.23 -12.17 11.88
CA GLU A 195 0.52 -12.72 13.22
C GLU A 195 2.00 -13.15 13.40
N SER A 196 2.63 -13.59 12.30
CA SER A 196 4.03 -14.00 12.24
C SER A 196 5.05 -12.86 12.50
N LEU A 197 4.62 -11.59 12.39
CA LEU A 197 5.46 -10.41 12.65
C LEU A 197 5.92 -10.28 14.10
N THR A 198 5.18 -10.87 15.04
CA THR A 198 5.43 -10.80 16.49
C THR A 198 6.85 -11.22 16.89
N SER A 199 7.44 -12.19 16.18
CA SER A 199 8.78 -12.71 16.46
C SER A 199 9.92 -11.97 15.74
N VAL A 200 9.60 -11.16 14.73
CA VAL A 200 10.58 -10.58 13.80
C VAL A 200 10.93 -9.14 14.16
N PHE A 201 9.95 -8.35 14.61
CA PHE A 201 10.15 -6.94 14.99
C PHE A 201 11.11 -6.75 16.17
N SER A 202 11.20 -7.71 17.10
CA SER A 202 12.10 -7.65 18.25
C SER A 202 13.60 -7.74 17.90
N LYS A 203 13.91 -8.15 16.66
CA LYS A 203 15.29 -8.34 16.16
C LYS A 203 15.75 -7.22 15.22
N LEU A 204 14.95 -6.16 15.09
CA LEU A 204 15.26 -4.99 14.28
C LEU A 204 16.32 -4.15 14.99
N SER A 205 17.43 -3.95 14.29
CA SER A 205 18.50 -3.06 14.70
C SER A 205 18.28 -1.72 14.02
N SER A 206 18.17 -0.65 14.80
CA SER A 206 17.96 0.68 14.25
C SER A 206 19.23 1.22 13.58
N GLY A 207 19.13 1.67 12.33
CA GLY A 207 20.23 2.28 11.56
C GLY A 207 20.17 3.81 11.52
N GLY A 208 21.21 4.45 11.01
CA GLY A 208 21.30 5.93 10.91
C GLY A 208 20.92 6.52 9.54
N ILE A 209 20.53 5.70 8.57
CA ILE A 209 20.20 6.11 7.19
C ILE A 209 18.74 5.75 6.87
N THR A 210 18.12 6.49 5.94
CA THR A 210 16.71 6.30 5.55
C THR A 210 16.60 6.24 4.01
N PRO A 211 16.85 5.06 3.40
CA PRO A 211 16.82 4.90 1.95
C PRO A 211 15.39 4.68 1.41
N THR A 212 14.54 5.71 1.49
CA THR A 212 13.11 5.63 1.13
C THR A 212 12.87 5.31 -0.34
N GLY A 213 13.61 5.94 -1.27
CA GLY A 213 13.49 5.66 -2.71
C GLY A 213 13.80 4.21 -3.06
N PRO A 214 14.97 3.67 -2.63
CA PRO A 214 15.28 2.25 -2.78
C PRO A 214 14.23 1.31 -2.16
N ALA A 215 13.62 1.69 -1.04
CA ALA A 215 12.53 0.93 -0.42
C ALA A 215 11.29 0.82 -1.33
N ILE A 216 10.87 1.94 -1.93
CA ILE A 216 9.76 1.96 -2.89
C ILE A 216 10.11 1.15 -4.15
N SER A 217 11.35 1.26 -4.65
CA SER A 217 11.83 0.51 -5.81
C SER A 217 11.81 -1.01 -5.59
N GLU A 218 12.25 -1.49 -4.43
CA GLU A 218 12.18 -2.92 -4.09
C GLU A 218 10.73 -3.38 -3.88
N ALA A 219 9.86 -2.52 -3.35
CA ALA A 219 8.43 -2.82 -3.23
C ALA A 219 7.79 -3.07 -4.61
N ILE A 220 8.02 -2.17 -5.58
CA ILE A 220 7.57 -2.33 -6.97
C ILE A 220 8.05 -3.66 -7.55
N SER A 221 9.33 -4.00 -7.31
CA SER A 221 9.93 -5.24 -7.79
C SER A 221 9.30 -6.49 -7.16
N SER A 222 8.87 -6.43 -5.90
CA SER A 222 8.17 -7.52 -5.21
C SER A 222 6.83 -7.85 -5.87
N PHE A 223 6.03 -6.83 -6.22
CA PHE A 223 4.75 -7.01 -6.94
C PHE A 223 4.95 -7.67 -8.31
N LYS A 224 6.00 -7.30 -9.06
CA LYS A 224 6.33 -7.91 -10.36
C LYS A 224 6.65 -9.40 -10.24
N LYS A 225 7.48 -9.78 -9.27
CA LYS A 225 7.89 -11.18 -9.04
C LYS A 225 6.67 -12.06 -8.74
N LYS A 226 5.75 -11.58 -7.89
CA LYS A 226 4.50 -12.29 -7.58
C LYS A 226 3.63 -12.51 -8.82
N ARG A 227 3.49 -11.47 -9.66
CA ARG A 227 2.72 -11.57 -10.91
C ARG A 227 3.33 -12.61 -11.87
N SER A 228 4.66 -12.63 -12.00
CA SER A 228 5.38 -13.59 -12.84
C SER A 228 5.13 -15.03 -12.38
N LEU A 229 5.17 -15.29 -11.08
CA LEU A 229 4.90 -16.63 -10.52
C LEU A 229 3.45 -17.06 -10.73
N ARG A 230 2.47 -16.17 -10.53
CA ARG A 230 1.06 -16.47 -10.80
C ARG A 230 0.82 -16.77 -12.28
N GLY A 231 1.45 -16.02 -13.18
CA GLY A 231 1.35 -16.24 -14.63
C GLY A 231 1.99 -17.55 -15.10
N LEU A 232 3.01 -18.06 -14.40
CA LEU A 232 3.59 -19.39 -14.66
C LEU A 232 2.67 -20.51 -14.17
N LEU A 233 2.13 -20.39 -12.95
CA LEU A 233 1.23 -21.40 -12.38
C LEU A 233 -0.11 -21.51 -13.12
N SER A 234 -0.68 -20.38 -13.55
CA SER A 234 -1.93 -20.38 -14.34
C SER A 234 -1.77 -20.98 -15.74
N ARG A 235 -0.53 -21.12 -16.24
CA ARG A 235 -0.24 -21.77 -17.53
C ARG A 235 -0.29 -23.29 -17.44
N ASP A 236 -0.01 -23.86 -16.27
CA ASP A 236 -0.04 -25.30 -16.04
C ASP A 236 -1.47 -25.81 -15.81
N ASP A 237 -2.38 -24.98 -15.25
CA ASP A 237 -3.78 -25.35 -15.03
C ASP A 237 -4.62 -25.37 -16.33
N GLU A 238 -4.23 -24.65 -17.38
CA GLU A 238 -4.91 -24.68 -18.69
C GLU A 238 -4.53 -25.92 -19.53
N GLN A 239 -3.47 -26.65 -19.19
CA GLN A 239 -3.01 -27.82 -19.96
C GLN A 239 -3.70 -29.14 -19.55
N TYR A 240 -4.48 -29.19 -18.47
CA TYR A 240 -5.14 -30.41 -17.99
C TYR A 240 -6.63 -30.55 -18.35
N LEU A 241 -7.20 -29.62 -19.12
CA LEU A 241 -8.63 -29.63 -19.50
C LEU A 241 -8.92 -30.06 -20.95
N GLU A 242 -7.90 -30.36 -21.77
CA GLU A 242 -8.08 -30.67 -23.21
C GLU A 242 -7.95 -32.14 -23.63
N GLU A 243 -7.76 -33.09 -22.71
CA GLU A 243 -7.75 -34.53 -23.05
C GLU A 243 -8.87 -35.32 -22.36
N THR A 244 -10.12 -35.08 -22.74
CA THR A 244 -11.15 -36.14 -22.71
C THR A 244 -12.25 -35.86 -23.74
N ILE A 245 -12.02 -36.26 -25.00
CA ILE A 245 -13.07 -36.60 -25.97
C ILE A 245 -12.71 -37.96 -26.56
#